data_AF-A0A9D4Q5Y5-F1
#
_entry.id   AF-A0A9D4Q5Y5-F1
#
_cell.length_a   1.000
_cell.length_b   1.000
_cell.length_c   1.000
_cell.angle_alpha   90.00
_cell.angle_beta   90.00
_cell.angle_gamma   90.00
#
_symmetry.space_group_name_H-M   'P 1'
#
loop_
_entity.id
_entity.type
_entity.pdbx_description
1 polymer ?
#
loop_
_entity_poly.entity_id
_entity_poly.type
_entity_poly.pdbx_seq_one_letter_code
_entity_poly.pdbx_strand_id
1 'polypeptide(L)'
;MLGQFSDDSFCSKLRTAVSHHPPVQSDPTLPAGLRQVLEGPLHSVPQQALRQGRELWDVSQTLRRLREGAYFGDEYPAALQSFLDPADSTHLTPQENGCLALKALGACIWYLSESLIEEDVLTMRSFEKYVPPQTSQTRQDLNSLFNHELM
;
A
#
# COMPACT_ATOMS: atom_id res chain seq x y z
N MET A 1 -0.21 -5.42 -5.70
CA MET A 1 -0.25 -5.60 -4.23
C MET A 1 -0.64 -4.29 -3.56
N LEU A 2 -1.26 -4.34 -2.38
CA LEU A 2 -1.72 -3.19 -1.60
C LEU A 2 -1.42 -3.42 -0.11
N GLY A 3 -0.84 -2.44 0.59
CA GLY A 3 -0.47 -2.63 1.99
C GLY A 3 -0.23 -1.32 2.73
N GLN A 4 -0.36 -1.39 4.06
CA GLN A 4 0.03 -0.38 5.02
C GLN A 4 0.73 -1.09 6.18
N PHE A 5 1.88 -0.56 6.59
CA PHE A 5 2.71 -1.16 7.63
C PHE A 5 3.55 -0.10 8.34
N SER A 6 3.85 -0.35 9.61
CA SER A 6 4.85 0.44 10.35
C SER A 6 6.25 -0.04 10.02
N ASP A 7 7.19 0.88 9.89
CA ASP A 7 8.59 0.60 9.55
C ASP A 7 9.55 1.12 10.62
N ASP A 8 10.80 0.71 10.55
CA ASP A 8 11.88 1.24 11.39
C ASP A 8 12.45 2.56 10.81
N SER A 9 13.32 3.23 11.58
CA SER A 9 13.95 4.49 11.17
C SER A 9 14.82 4.38 9.90
N PHE A 10 15.17 3.15 9.49
CA PHE A 10 15.96 2.86 8.29
C PHE A 10 15.08 2.36 7.13
N CYS A 11 13.77 2.39 7.29
CA CYS A 11 12.76 1.88 6.37
C CYS A 11 13.10 0.48 5.84
N SER A 12 13.51 -0.44 6.71
CA SER A 12 13.99 -1.77 6.32
C SER A 12 12.93 -2.58 5.58
N LYS A 13 11.67 -2.50 5.99
CA LYS A 13 10.56 -3.22 5.33
C LYS A 13 10.26 -2.63 3.96
N LEU A 14 10.28 -1.31 3.84
CA LEU A 14 10.10 -0.64 2.56
C LEU A 14 11.23 -0.93 1.59
N ARG A 15 12.50 -0.88 2.04
CA ARG A 15 13.64 -1.28 1.21
C ARG A 15 13.52 -2.72 0.74
N THR A 16 13.11 -3.62 1.62
CA THR A 16 12.84 -5.02 1.24
C THR A 16 11.75 -5.09 0.17
N ALA A 17 10.65 -4.34 0.35
CA ALA A 17 9.56 -4.28 -0.63
C ALA A 17 10.07 -3.83 -2.01
N VAL A 18 10.85 -2.74 -2.05
CA VAL A 18 11.41 -2.17 -3.28
C VAL A 18 12.43 -3.12 -3.93
N SER A 19 13.21 -3.88 -3.16
CA SER A 19 14.14 -4.87 -3.70
C SER A 19 13.43 -6.07 -4.32
N HIS A 20 12.35 -6.56 -3.69
CA HIS A 20 11.56 -7.68 -4.21
C HIS A 20 10.64 -7.26 -5.36
N HIS A 21 10.19 -6.01 -5.37
CA HIS A 21 9.32 -5.44 -6.38
C HIS A 21 9.86 -4.07 -6.85
N PRO A 22 10.93 -4.06 -7.68
CA PRO A 22 11.55 -2.82 -8.14
C PRO A 22 10.55 -1.97 -8.94
N PRO A 23 10.27 -0.74 -8.51
CA PRO A 23 9.32 0.12 -9.22
C PRO A 23 9.95 0.65 -10.51
N VAL A 24 9.12 0.77 -11.54
CA VAL A 24 9.51 1.42 -12.81
C VAL A 24 9.16 2.91 -12.83
N GLN A 25 8.43 3.40 -11.82
CA GLN A 25 8.02 4.80 -11.68
C GLN A 25 7.83 5.14 -10.18
N SER A 26 8.16 6.36 -9.77
CA SER A 26 8.00 6.81 -8.37
C SER A 26 7.55 8.27 -8.27
N ASP A 27 6.97 8.65 -7.13
CA ASP A 27 6.66 10.04 -6.82
C ASP A 27 7.92 10.79 -6.34
N PRO A 28 8.26 11.98 -6.86
CA PRO A 28 9.35 12.82 -6.36
C PRO A 28 9.10 13.41 -4.97
N THR A 29 7.86 13.45 -4.46
CA THR A 29 7.51 14.14 -3.20
C THR A 29 7.78 13.34 -1.92
N LEU A 30 8.76 12.44 -1.95
CA LEU A 30 9.15 11.64 -0.77
C LEU A 30 9.80 12.53 0.31
N PRO A 31 9.51 12.27 1.61
CA PRO A 31 10.23 12.91 2.71
C PRO A 31 11.75 12.70 2.60
N ALA A 32 12.54 13.68 3.04
CA ALA A 32 14.00 13.65 2.88
C ALA A 32 14.67 12.36 3.40
N GLY A 33 14.25 11.87 4.57
CA GLY A 33 14.75 10.61 5.13
C GLY A 33 14.41 9.40 4.26
N LEU A 34 13.21 9.37 3.68
CA LEU A 34 12.78 8.29 2.78
C LEU A 34 13.54 8.34 1.45
N ARG A 35 13.75 9.54 0.92
CA ARG A 35 14.52 9.77 -0.31
C ARG A 35 15.96 9.31 -0.14
N GLN A 36 16.60 9.59 0.98
CA GLN A 36 17.97 9.15 1.26
C GLN A 36 18.09 7.62 1.31
N VAL A 37 17.12 6.96 1.95
CA VAL A 37 17.12 5.50 2.10
C VAL A 37 16.85 4.80 0.76
N LEU A 38 16.07 5.43 -0.13
CA LEU A 38 15.67 4.87 -1.43
C LEU A 38 16.49 5.43 -2.60
N GLU A 39 17.49 6.27 -2.37
CA GLU A 39 18.27 6.92 -3.43
C GLU A 39 18.95 5.91 -4.35
N GLY A 40 19.55 4.86 -3.77
CA GLY A 40 20.15 3.76 -4.53
C GLY A 40 19.16 3.05 -5.46
N PRO A 41 18.11 2.40 -4.93
CA PRO A 41 17.17 1.64 -5.76
C PRO A 41 16.31 2.51 -6.69
N LEU A 42 16.08 3.79 -6.38
CA LEU A 42 15.24 4.68 -7.19
C LEU A 42 16.04 5.63 -8.10
N HIS A 43 17.37 5.58 -8.12
CA HIS A 43 18.19 6.58 -8.81
C HIS A 43 17.87 6.69 -10.31
N SER A 44 17.53 5.58 -10.96
CA SER A 44 17.22 5.48 -12.38
C SER A 44 15.72 5.43 -12.66
N VAL A 45 14.89 5.49 -11.63
CA VAL A 45 13.44 5.36 -11.75
C VAL A 45 12.84 6.72 -12.13
N PRO A 46 12.13 6.82 -13.27
CA PRO A 46 11.42 8.02 -13.65
C PRO A 46 10.52 8.55 -12.53
N GLN A 47 10.66 9.84 -12.24
CA GLN A 47 9.87 10.50 -11.21
C GLN A 47 8.68 11.24 -11.83
N GLN A 48 7.48 10.99 -11.31
CA GLN A 48 6.28 11.69 -11.74
C GLN A 48 5.57 12.31 -10.54
N ALA A 49 5.58 13.63 -10.48
CA ALA A 49 4.90 14.38 -9.44
C ALA A 49 3.38 14.32 -9.63
N LEU A 50 2.65 14.01 -8.56
CA LEU A 50 1.19 14.10 -8.52
C LEU A 50 0.79 15.34 -7.72
N ARG A 51 -0.16 16.13 -8.24
CA ARG A 51 -0.72 17.30 -7.56
C ARG A 51 -1.67 16.86 -6.44
N GLN A 52 -1.36 17.29 -5.22
CA GLN A 52 -2.17 17.00 -4.02
C GLN A 52 -3.64 17.42 -4.21
N GLY A 53 -4.58 16.56 -3.82
CA GLY A 53 -6.02 16.84 -3.81
C GLY A 53 -6.72 16.76 -5.18
N ARG A 54 -5.98 16.77 -6.29
CA ARG A 54 -6.52 16.55 -7.64
C ARG A 54 -6.10 15.21 -8.23
N GLU A 55 -4.82 14.89 -8.08
CA GLU A 55 -4.16 13.71 -8.66
C GLU A 55 -3.77 12.72 -7.56
N LEU A 56 -3.31 13.26 -6.41
CA LEU A 56 -3.18 12.48 -5.18
C LEU A 56 -4.46 12.62 -4.35
N TRP A 57 -5.38 11.67 -4.54
CA TRP A 57 -6.65 11.65 -3.84
C TRP A 57 -6.51 11.39 -2.34
N ASP A 58 -7.49 11.85 -1.57
CA ASP A 58 -7.68 11.39 -0.21
C ASP A 58 -8.45 10.06 -0.17
N VAL A 59 -8.61 9.49 1.04
CA VAL A 59 -9.27 8.20 1.22
C VAL A 59 -10.75 8.26 0.79
N SER A 60 -11.44 9.32 1.19
CA SER A 60 -12.87 9.53 0.87
C SER A 60 -13.11 9.64 -0.63
N GLN A 61 -12.26 10.36 -1.36
CA GLN A 61 -12.27 10.48 -2.81
C GLN A 61 -12.00 9.13 -3.47
N THR A 62 -11.01 8.38 -2.97
CA THR A 62 -10.66 7.05 -3.50
C THR A 62 -11.84 6.07 -3.38
N LEU A 63 -12.43 5.97 -2.20
CA LEU A 63 -13.57 5.07 -1.94
C LEU A 63 -14.80 5.48 -2.75
N ARG A 64 -15.06 6.79 -2.85
CA ARG A 64 -16.13 7.31 -3.70
C ARG A 64 -15.92 6.92 -5.16
N ARG A 65 -14.70 7.09 -5.68
CA ARG A 65 -14.36 6.74 -7.07
C ARG A 65 -14.54 5.24 -7.33
N LEU A 66 -14.07 4.39 -6.43
CA LEU A 66 -14.23 2.94 -6.55
C LEU A 66 -15.70 2.52 -6.62
N ARG A 67 -16.55 3.14 -5.78
CA ARG A 67 -17.99 2.88 -5.77
C ARG A 67 -18.68 3.40 -7.02
N GLU A 68 -18.38 4.63 -7.44
CA GLU A 68 -18.98 5.25 -8.62
C GLU A 68 -18.58 4.53 -9.92
N GLY A 69 -17.34 4.05 -10.00
CA GLY A 69 -16.86 3.28 -11.15
C GLY A 69 -17.41 1.87 -11.24
N ALA A 70 -18.08 1.37 -10.20
CA ALA A 70 -18.73 0.06 -10.15
C ALA A 70 -17.84 -1.13 -10.58
N TYR A 71 -16.51 -1.00 -10.47
CA TYR A 71 -15.53 -1.96 -11.01
C TYR A 71 -15.69 -3.39 -10.46
N PHE A 72 -16.23 -3.52 -9.24
CA PHE A 72 -16.33 -4.78 -8.50
C PHE A 72 -17.76 -5.29 -8.34
N GLY A 73 -18.77 -4.55 -8.80
CA GLY A 73 -20.17 -4.85 -8.46
C GLY A 73 -20.37 -4.89 -6.94
N ASP A 74 -21.06 -5.92 -6.45
CA ASP A 74 -21.38 -6.09 -5.02
C ASP A 74 -20.25 -6.73 -4.20
N GLU A 75 -19.26 -7.34 -4.84
CA GLU A 75 -18.23 -8.13 -4.16
C GLU A 75 -16.83 -7.56 -4.39
N TYR A 76 -16.33 -6.84 -3.39
CA TYR A 76 -14.97 -6.29 -3.41
C TYR A 76 -13.92 -7.39 -3.24
N PRO A 77 -12.72 -7.27 -3.84
CA PRO A 77 -11.63 -8.21 -3.60
C PRO A 77 -11.24 -8.31 -2.12
N ALA A 78 -11.03 -9.53 -1.60
CA ALA A 78 -10.76 -9.77 -0.17
C ALA A 78 -9.59 -8.94 0.38
N ALA A 79 -8.52 -8.76 -0.40
CA ALA A 79 -7.39 -7.92 -0.01
C ALA A 79 -7.80 -6.46 0.21
N LEU A 80 -8.64 -5.91 -0.67
CA LEU A 80 -9.17 -4.55 -0.56
C LEU A 80 -10.18 -4.43 0.60
N GLN A 81 -11.06 -5.42 0.77
CA GLN A 81 -12.00 -5.48 1.91
C GLN A 81 -11.27 -5.41 3.25
N SER A 82 -10.06 -5.96 3.36
CA SER A 82 -9.26 -5.90 4.59
C SER A 82 -8.83 -4.50 5.03
N PHE A 83 -9.07 -3.47 4.20
CA PHE A 83 -8.81 -2.06 4.50
C PHE A 83 -10.10 -1.24 4.66
N LEU A 84 -11.28 -1.85 4.51
CA LEU A 84 -12.60 -1.22 4.64
C LEU A 84 -13.27 -1.65 5.94
N ASP A 85 -14.06 -0.76 6.55
CA ASP A 85 -14.79 -1.10 7.77
C ASP A 85 -15.82 -2.21 7.47
N PRO A 86 -15.73 -3.39 8.11
CA PRO A 86 -16.66 -4.49 7.88
C PRO A 86 -18.09 -4.19 8.35
N ALA A 87 -18.28 -3.19 9.24
CA ALA A 87 -19.60 -2.74 9.66
C ALA A 87 -20.27 -1.81 8.62
N ASP A 88 -19.50 -1.25 7.69
CA ASP A 88 -20.00 -0.33 6.66
C ASP A 88 -20.29 -1.06 5.34
N SER A 89 -21.57 -1.42 5.16
CA SER A 89 -22.08 -1.98 3.90
C SER A 89 -21.93 -1.07 2.67
N THR A 90 -21.66 0.23 2.86
CA THR A 90 -21.51 1.18 1.74
C THR A 90 -20.08 1.25 1.20
N HIS A 91 -19.12 0.59 1.87
CA HIS A 91 -17.70 0.57 1.50
C HIS A 91 -17.08 1.97 1.37
N LEU A 92 -17.60 2.95 2.11
CA LEU A 92 -17.11 4.33 2.11
C LEU A 92 -16.28 4.68 3.34
N THR A 93 -16.20 3.78 4.31
CA THR A 93 -15.47 3.98 5.56
C THR A 93 -14.22 3.10 5.56
N PRO A 94 -13.01 3.70 5.66
CA PRO A 94 -11.78 2.94 5.78
C PRO A 94 -11.57 2.40 7.20
N GLN A 95 -10.81 1.31 7.34
CA GLN A 95 -10.20 0.96 8.62
C GLN A 95 -9.00 1.87 8.92
N GLU A 96 -8.67 2.04 10.20
CA GLU A 96 -7.51 2.85 10.64
C GLU A 96 -6.19 2.38 10.00
N ASN A 97 -6.01 1.06 9.88
CA ASN A 97 -4.85 0.44 9.26
C ASN A 97 -4.90 0.41 7.72
N GLY A 98 -5.92 1.01 7.10
CA GLY A 98 -6.12 1.06 5.65
C GLY A 98 -6.01 2.44 5.03
N CYS A 99 -6.02 3.51 5.82
CA CYS A 99 -6.03 4.88 5.32
C CYS A 99 -4.87 5.20 4.36
N LEU A 100 -3.63 4.82 4.69
CA LEU A 100 -2.46 5.08 3.84
C LEU A 100 -2.46 4.19 2.60
N ALA A 101 -2.89 2.93 2.74
CA ALA A 101 -3.01 2.01 1.61
C ALA A 101 -4.03 2.55 0.60
N LEU A 102 -5.22 2.95 1.05
CA LEU A 102 -6.27 3.50 0.21
C LEU A 102 -5.87 4.83 -0.42
N LYS A 103 -5.16 5.70 0.31
CA LYS A 103 -4.60 6.94 -0.27
C LYS A 103 -3.62 6.64 -1.40
N ALA A 104 -2.71 5.68 -1.21
CA ALA A 104 -1.78 5.25 -2.26
C ALA A 104 -2.51 4.62 -3.45
N LEU A 105 -3.56 3.83 -3.19
CA LEU A 105 -4.39 3.25 -4.24
C LEU A 105 -5.09 4.33 -5.06
N GLY A 106 -5.60 5.40 -4.44
CA GLY A 106 -6.22 6.52 -5.15
C GLY A 106 -5.28 7.18 -6.15
N ALA A 107 -4.01 7.36 -5.78
CA ALA A 107 -2.96 7.86 -6.66
C ALA A 107 -2.77 6.96 -7.89
N CYS A 108 -2.70 5.65 -7.66
CA CYS A 108 -2.57 4.66 -8.73
C CYS A 108 -3.79 4.66 -9.64
N ILE A 109 -5.01 4.68 -9.08
CA ILE A 109 -6.25 4.71 -9.87
C ILE A 109 -6.29 5.96 -10.74
N TRP A 110 -6.04 7.14 -10.17
CA TRP A 110 -5.98 8.38 -10.94
C TRP A 110 -5.03 8.27 -12.13
N TYR A 111 -3.83 7.72 -11.91
CA TYR A 111 -2.86 7.57 -12.99
C TYR A 111 -3.29 6.55 -14.05
N LEU A 112 -3.97 5.47 -13.65
CA LEU A 112 -4.59 4.51 -14.57
C LEU A 112 -5.73 5.18 -15.36
N SER A 113 -6.48 6.11 -14.76
CA SER A 113 -7.52 6.91 -15.42
C SER A 113 -6.90 7.76 -16.53
N GLU A 114 -5.82 8.49 -16.23
CA GLU A 114 -5.10 9.32 -17.20
C GLU A 114 -4.49 8.48 -18.33
N SER A 115 -4.13 7.23 -18.02
CA SER A 115 -3.61 6.26 -18.99
C SER A 115 -4.70 5.52 -19.77
N LEU A 116 -5.98 5.79 -19.51
CA LEU A 116 -7.15 5.16 -20.14
C LEU A 116 -7.21 3.63 -19.99
N ILE A 117 -6.66 3.09 -18.91
CA ILE A 117 -6.62 1.64 -18.62
C ILE A 117 -7.21 1.29 -17.25
N GLU A 118 -7.84 2.25 -16.55
CA GLU A 118 -8.41 2.02 -15.22
C GLU A 118 -9.45 0.90 -15.19
N GLU A 119 -10.34 0.86 -16.18
CA GLU A 119 -11.45 -0.10 -16.22
C GLU A 119 -10.92 -1.52 -16.45
N ASP A 120 -10.02 -1.69 -17.42
CA ASP A 120 -9.39 -2.97 -17.71
C ASP A 120 -8.62 -3.51 -16.51
N VAL A 121 -7.83 -2.68 -15.82
CA VAL A 121 -7.02 -3.11 -14.68
C VAL A 121 -7.87 -3.39 -13.45
N LEU A 122 -8.85 -2.55 -13.13
CA LEU A 122 -9.65 -2.72 -11.91
C LEU A 122 -10.65 -3.86 -12.04
N THR A 123 -11.29 -4.05 -13.19
CA THR A 123 -12.28 -5.12 -13.39
C THR A 123 -11.67 -6.52 -13.34
N MET A 124 -10.34 -6.65 -13.50
CA MET A 124 -9.61 -7.91 -13.24
C MET A 124 -9.68 -8.36 -11.77
N ARG A 125 -10.01 -7.48 -10.82
CA ARG A 125 -10.16 -7.80 -9.38
C ARG A 125 -8.92 -8.43 -8.73
N SER A 126 -7.75 -8.26 -9.34
CA SER A 126 -6.50 -8.89 -8.91
C SER A 126 -5.79 -8.06 -7.83
N PHE A 127 -6.34 -8.10 -6.61
CA PHE A 127 -5.75 -7.43 -5.45
C PHE A 127 -5.14 -8.46 -4.49
N GLU A 128 -3.92 -8.18 -4.08
CA GLU A 128 -3.19 -8.96 -3.08
C GLU A 128 -2.72 -8.05 -1.95
N LYS A 129 -2.88 -8.49 -0.70
CA LYS A 129 -2.43 -7.74 0.47
C LYS A 129 -0.93 -7.91 0.62
N TYR A 130 -0.19 -6.80 0.58
CA TYR A 130 1.23 -6.81 0.92
C TYR A 130 1.41 -6.82 2.43
N VAL A 131 2.08 -7.85 2.93
CA VAL A 131 2.54 -7.94 4.31
C VAL A 131 4.06 -8.10 4.26
N PRO A 132 4.84 -7.14 4.81
CA PRO A 132 6.28 -7.28 4.85
C PRO A 132 6.67 -8.59 5.55
N PRO A 133 7.69 -9.32 5.05
CA PRO A 133 8.19 -10.50 5.74
C PRO A 133 8.60 -10.12 7.17
N GLN A 134 8.21 -10.95 8.14
CA GLN A 134 8.61 -10.75 9.53
C GLN A 134 10.12 -10.92 9.61
N THR A 135 10.83 -9.83 9.91
CA THR A 135 12.25 -9.89 10.23
C THR A 135 12.37 -10.44 11.65
N SER A 136 12.27 -11.75 11.81
CA SER A 136 12.50 -12.42 13.09
C SER A 136 13.94 -12.18 13.52
N GLN A 137 14.16 -11.32 14.53
CA GLN A 137 15.13 -11.51 15.60
C GLN A 137 15.02 -10.40 16.65
N THR A 138 13.86 -10.29 17.31
CA THR A 138 13.87 -9.74 18.68
C THR A 138 14.38 -10.87 19.57
N ARG A 139 15.52 -10.68 20.25
CA ARG A 139 16.14 -11.62 21.21
C ARG A 139 15.21 -12.17 22.29
N GLN A 140 13.99 -11.67 22.41
CA GLN A 140 13.01 -12.06 23.43
C GLN A 140 12.34 -13.41 23.12
N ASP A 141 12.17 -13.80 21.85
CA ASP A 141 11.56 -15.09 21.48
C ASP A 141 12.53 -16.27 21.63
N LEU A 142 13.84 -16.02 21.65
CA LEU A 142 14.83 -17.06 21.94
C LEU A 142 14.84 -17.41 23.43
N ASN A 143 14.61 -16.44 24.31
CA ASN A 143 14.62 -16.70 25.76
C ASN A 143 13.42 -17.53 26.23
N SER A 144 12.27 -17.45 25.56
CA SER A 144 11.11 -18.31 25.86
C SER A 144 11.29 -19.75 25.37
N LEU A 145 12.07 -19.97 24.31
CA LEU A 145 12.44 -21.30 23.83
C LEU A 145 13.52 -21.96 24.72
N PHE A 146 14.53 -21.19 25.16
CA PHE A 146 15.57 -21.72 26.07
C PHE A 146 15.08 -22.04 27.49
N ASN A 147 14.02 -21.36 27.96
CA ASN A 147 13.48 -21.63 29.29
C ASN A 147 12.60 -22.89 29.38
N HIS A 148 12.22 -23.51 28.25
CA HIS A 148 11.41 -24.72 28.24
C HIS A 148 12.24 -26.02 28.13
N GLU A 149 13.53 -25.93 27.83
CA GLU A 149 14.46 -27.08 27.76
C GLU A 149 15.27 -27.31 29.07
N LEU A 150 14.96 -26.56 30.14
CA LEU A 150 15.66 -26.66 31.44
C LEU A 150 14.73 -26.90 32.65
N MET A 151 13.51 -27.39 32.41
CA MET A 151 12.68 -28.06 33.43
C MET A 151 12.36 -29.49 33.00
#